data_AF-A0A352XK19-F1
#
_entry.id   AF-A0A352XK19-F1
#
_cell.length_a   1.000
_cell.length_b   1.000
_cell.length_c   1.000
_cell.angle_alpha   90.00
_cell.angle_beta   90.00
_cell.angle_gamma   90.00
#
_symmetry.space_group_name_H-M   'P 1'
#
loop_
_entity.id
_entity.type
_entity.pdbx_description
1 polymer ?
#
loop_
_entity_poly.entity_id
_entity_poly.type
_entity_poly.pdbx_seq_one_letter_code
_entity_poly.pdbx_strand_id
1 'polypeptide(L)'
;MCEISFAMKTWLLSLNLLLALPLAAQVKTVALHPLLTDLVKRVGGDQVTVIDLIGKTGDPHHFEPSADQLKKTMGAALYFVSGMGLESYLPSLKSIIEHEAKIIEVGATIPSIEGSCDHCEHEDEEEHEHNHNIDPHWWHSIENFRRAVNVVAAELIVAA
;
A
#
# COMPACT_ATOMS: atom_id res chain seq x y z
N MET A 1 44.84 37.25 -57.92
CA MET A 1 43.78 36.22 -57.93
C MET A 1 44.31 35.08 -57.07
N CYS A 2 43.99 35.12 -55.77
CA CYS A 2 43.19 34.10 -55.05
C CYS A 2 43.80 32.70 -55.15
N GLU A 3 44.17 32.01 -54.07
CA GLU A 3 43.29 31.60 -52.97
C GLU A 3 44.05 31.46 -51.63
N ILE A 4 43.32 31.71 -50.55
CA ILE A 4 43.77 31.89 -49.18
C ILE A 4 43.83 30.52 -48.47
N SER A 5 44.92 30.29 -47.74
CA SER A 5 45.07 29.23 -46.75
C SER A 5 44.05 29.39 -45.63
N PHE A 6 43.15 28.42 -45.44
CA PHE A 6 42.31 28.32 -44.24
C PHE A 6 42.48 26.95 -43.59
N ALA A 7 43.29 26.93 -42.54
CA ALA A 7 43.25 25.92 -41.50
C ALA A 7 41.85 25.93 -40.86
N MET A 8 41.08 24.85 -41.02
CA MET A 8 39.79 24.69 -40.34
C MET A 8 39.81 23.43 -39.49
N LYS A 9 40.43 23.57 -38.32
CA LYS A 9 40.35 22.66 -37.20
C LYS A 9 38.99 22.86 -36.53
N THR A 10 37.93 22.29 -37.11
CA THR A 10 36.58 22.40 -36.55
C THR A 10 36.45 21.50 -35.33
N TRP A 11 36.62 22.16 -34.20
CA TRP A 11 36.19 21.83 -32.86
C TRP A 11 34.99 20.87 -32.76
N LEU A 12 35.19 19.87 -31.89
CA LEU A 12 34.20 19.14 -31.09
C LEU A 12 33.01 20.03 -30.71
N LEU A 13 31.80 19.56 -30.98
CA LEU A 13 30.60 19.85 -30.19
C LEU A 13 29.61 18.68 -30.43
N SER A 14 30.00 17.50 -29.94
CA SER A 14 29.06 16.41 -29.68
C SER A 14 28.03 16.91 -28.66
N LEU A 15 26.86 17.29 -29.15
CA LEU A 15 25.70 17.68 -28.37
C LEU A 15 25.23 16.48 -27.55
N ASN A 16 25.81 16.30 -26.36
CA ASN A 16 25.24 15.44 -25.32
C ASN A 16 24.04 16.19 -24.73
N LEU A 17 22.91 16.12 -25.43
CA LEU A 17 21.62 16.47 -24.84
C LEU A 17 21.26 15.37 -23.85
N LEU A 18 21.81 15.43 -22.63
CA LEU A 18 21.29 14.69 -21.50
C LEU A 18 19.89 15.25 -21.24
N LEU A 19 18.86 14.52 -21.70
CA LEU A 19 17.50 14.71 -21.21
C LEU A 19 17.52 14.39 -19.72
N ALA A 20 17.58 15.42 -18.88
CA ALA A 20 17.27 15.28 -17.47
C ALA A 20 15.78 14.92 -17.38
N LEU A 21 15.47 13.62 -17.32
CA LEU A 21 14.12 13.19 -16.97
C LEU A 21 13.83 13.73 -15.57
N PRO A 22 12.70 14.43 -15.35
CA PRO A 22 12.31 14.80 -14.00
C PRO A 22 12.14 13.49 -13.22
N LEU A 23 12.94 13.30 -12.18
CA LEU A 23 12.70 12.24 -11.22
C LEU A 23 11.41 12.62 -10.49
N ALA A 24 10.28 12.05 -10.92
CA ALA A 24 9.04 12.18 -10.19
C ALA A 24 9.29 11.70 -8.75
N ALA A 25 8.95 12.53 -7.77
CA ALA A 25 9.10 12.16 -6.37
C ALA A 25 8.17 10.97 -6.10
N GLN A 26 8.73 9.88 -5.56
CA GLN A 26 7.94 8.70 -5.26
C GLN A 26 6.99 8.96 -4.10
N VAL A 27 5.75 8.47 -4.20
CA VAL A 27 4.80 8.49 -3.10
C VAL A 27 5.25 7.45 -2.07
N LYS A 28 5.61 7.92 -0.87
CA LYS A 28 5.94 7.03 0.24
C LYS A 28 4.66 6.46 0.84
N THR A 29 4.54 5.14 0.85
CA THR A 29 3.37 4.40 1.36
C THR A 29 3.79 3.36 2.38
N VAL A 30 2.84 2.93 3.19
CA VAL A 30 3.02 1.89 4.20
C VAL A 30 1.94 0.85 3.99
N ALA A 31 2.28 -0.43 4.08
CA ALA A 31 1.33 -1.52 3.99
C ALA A 31 1.42 -2.41 5.24
N LEU A 32 0.25 -2.75 5.78
CA LEU A 32 0.07 -3.49 7.03
C LEU A 32 -0.25 -4.98 6.80
N HIS A 33 0.01 -5.50 5.61
CA HIS A 33 -0.22 -6.92 5.30
C HIS A 33 0.73 -7.37 4.18
N PRO A 34 1.40 -8.54 4.27
CA PRO A 34 2.39 -8.96 3.27
C PRO A 34 1.85 -9.01 1.83
N LEU A 35 0.65 -9.54 1.63
CA LEU A 35 0.01 -9.56 0.30
C LEU A 35 -0.39 -8.16 -0.18
N LEU A 36 -0.76 -7.27 0.74
CA LEU A 36 -1.10 -5.89 0.39
C LEU A 36 0.17 -5.10 0.04
N THR A 37 1.28 -5.36 0.73
CA THR A 37 2.61 -4.84 0.38
C THR A 37 2.99 -5.22 -1.05
N ASP A 38 2.84 -6.49 -1.44
CA ASP A 38 3.12 -6.94 -2.81
C ASP A 38 2.16 -6.28 -3.82
N LEU A 39 0.87 -6.22 -3.49
CA LEU A 39 -0.13 -5.56 -4.32
C LEU A 39 0.22 -4.09 -4.60
N VAL A 40 0.48 -3.29 -3.56
CA VAL A 40 0.81 -1.87 -3.71
C VAL A 40 2.10 -1.68 -4.51
N LYS A 41 3.11 -2.53 -4.31
CA LYS A 41 4.35 -2.50 -5.11
C LYS A 41 4.10 -2.77 -6.58
N ARG A 42 3.27 -3.77 -6.89
CA ARG A 42 2.96 -4.13 -8.29
C ARG A 42 2.12 -3.08 -9.00
N VAL A 43 1.16 -2.48 -8.29
CA VAL A 43 0.28 -1.46 -8.88
C VAL A 43 1.01 -0.12 -9.03
N GLY A 44 1.77 0.30 -8.02
CA GLY A 44 2.45 1.60 -8.04
C GLY A 44 3.78 1.61 -8.81
N GLY A 45 4.44 0.46 -8.97
CA GLY A 45 5.71 0.35 -9.68
C GLY A 45 6.77 1.32 -9.14
N ASP A 46 7.48 2.00 -10.05
CA ASP A 46 8.55 2.95 -9.71
C ASP A 46 8.04 4.28 -9.14
N GLN A 47 6.71 4.51 -9.10
CA GLN A 47 6.11 5.73 -8.57
C GLN A 47 5.91 5.69 -7.05
N VAL A 48 6.11 4.53 -6.42
CA VAL A 48 5.86 4.35 -4.98
C VAL A 48 7.05 3.74 -4.26
N THR A 49 7.33 4.25 -3.06
CA THR A 49 8.17 3.56 -2.08
C THR A 49 7.27 2.92 -1.04
N VAL A 50 7.18 1.58 -1.04
CA VAL A 50 6.32 0.85 -0.09
C VAL A 50 7.12 0.34 1.10
N ILE A 51 6.78 0.82 2.29
CA ILE A 51 7.26 0.25 3.56
C ILE A 51 6.38 -0.93 3.92
N ASP A 52 7.02 -2.09 4.03
CA ASP A 52 6.44 -3.30 4.59
C ASP A 52 6.53 -3.24 6.12
N LEU A 53 5.43 -2.89 6.80
CA LEU A 53 5.47 -2.66 8.25
C LEU A 53 5.62 -3.99 9.02
N ILE A 54 4.94 -5.02 8.54
CA ILE A 54 4.87 -6.35 9.15
C ILE A 54 6.05 -7.23 8.72
N GLY A 55 6.49 -7.10 7.46
CA GLY A 55 7.50 -7.96 6.87
C GLY A 55 6.88 -9.18 6.18
N LYS A 56 7.61 -9.73 5.21
CA LYS A 56 7.14 -10.79 4.28
C LYS A 56 6.52 -12.03 4.92
N THR A 57 6.89 -12.36 6.15
CA THR A 57 6.43 -13.58 6.86
C THR A 57 5.65 -13.26 8.13
N GLY A 58 5.34 -11.98 8.38
CA GLY A 58 4.64 -11.61 9.61
C GLY A 58 3.14 -11.88 9.50
N ASP A 59 2.55 -12.14 10.66
CA ASP A 59 1.14 -12.45 10.81
C ASP A 59 0.37 -11.18 11.21
N PRO A 60 -0.57 -10.69 10.38
CA PRO A 60 -1.33 -9.48 10.66
C PRO A 60 -2.25 -9.57 11.89
N HIS A 61 -2.66 -10.78 12.31
CA HIS A 61 -3.51 -10.98 13.48
C HIS A 61 -2.77 -10.72 14.79
N HIS A 62 -1.47 -11.03 14.82
CA HIS A 62 -0.64 -11.00 16.03
C HIS A 62 0.43 -9.91 16.03
N PHE A 63 0.49 -9.10 14.97
CA PHE A 63 1.49 -8.07 14.84
C PHE A 63 1.17 -6.85 15.70
N GLU A 64 2.20 -6.26 16.30
CA GLU A 64 2.16 -4.95 16.93
C GLU A 64 3.42 -4.17 16.52
N PRO A 65 3.31 -2.96 15.97
CA PRO A 65 4.47 -2.19 15.55
C PRO A 65 5.29 -1.66 16.73
N SER A 66 6.58 -1.94 16.74
CA SER A 66 7.51 -1.25 17.64
C SER A 66 7.67 0.22 17.29
N ALA A 67 8.07 1.04 18.26
CA ALA A 67 8.35 2.46 18.04
C ALA A 67 9.38 2.70 16.93
N ASP A 68 10.40 1.84 16.79
CA ASP A 68 11.40 1.96 15.73
C ASP A 68 10.87 1.58 14.34
N GLN A 69 9.85 0.71 14.26
CA GLN A 69 9.13 0.48 13.02
C GLN A 69 8.30 1.70 12.64
N LEU A 70 7.56 2.31 13.58
CA LEU A 70 6.78 3.52 13.34
C LEU A 70 7.64 4.72 12.92
N LYS A 71 8.85 4.88 13.47
CA LYS A 71 9.78 5.93 12.99
C LYS A 71 10.09 5.80 11.51
N LYS A 72 10.16 4.57 10.95
CA LYS A 72 10.43 4.36 9.53
C LYS A 72 9.27 4.84 8.65
N THR A 73 8.05 4.79 9.17
CA THR A 73 6.83 5.15 8.43
C THR A 73 6.58 6.66 8.35
N MET A 74 7.28 7.47 9.14
CA MET A 74 7.15 8.93 9.14
C MET A 74 7.27 9.54 7.74
N GLY A 75 6.38 10.50 7.43
CA GLY A 75 6.31 11.15 6.12
C GLY A 75 5.72 10.28 5.00
N ALA A 76 5.18 9.10 5.31
CA ALA A 76 4.34 8.38 4.36
C ALA A 76 3.00 9.08 4.19
N ALA A 77 2.56 9.24 2.95
CA ALA A 77 1.30 9.89 2.62
C ALA A 77 0.09 8.94 2.80
N LEU A 78 0.31 7.64 2.56
CA LEU A 78 -0.74 6.63 2.54
C LEU A 78 -0.37 5.41 3.39
N TYR A 79 -1.34 4.91 4.13
CA TYR A 79 -1.29 3.65 4.86
C TYR A 79 -2.38 2.72 4.32
N PHE A 80 -1.98 1.63 3.68
CA PHE A 80 -2.87 0.59 3.20
C PHE A 80 -3.01 -0.50 4.26
N VAL A 81 -4.24 -0.75 4.68
CA VAL A 81 -4.59 -1.74 5.69
C VAL A 81 -5.62 -2.69 5.12
N SER A 82 -5.61 -3.94 5.57
CA SER A 82 -6.58 -4.93 5.12
C SER A 82 -7.99 -4.55 5.57
N GLY A 83 -8.14 -4.10 6.82
CA GLY A 83 -9.44 -3.71 7.38
C GLY A 83 -10.25 -4.90 7.88
N MET A 84 -11.55 -4.68 8.10
CA MET A 84 -12.48 -5.68 8.71
C MET A 84 -12.03 -6.18 10.09
N GLY A 85 -11.31 -5.34 10.84
CA GLY A 85 -10.83 -5.68 12.19
C GLY A 85 -9.60 -6.60 12.24
N LEU A 86 -8.95 -6.87 11.11
CA LEU A 86 -7.75 -7.73 11.08
C LEU A 86 -6.61 -7.15 11.94
N GLU A 87 -6.30 -5.87 11.75
CA GLU A 87 -5.25 -5.18 12.48
C GLU A 87 -5.77 -4.65 13.82
N SER A 88 -5.63 -5.44 14.88
CA SER A 88 -6.09 -5.08 16.23
C SER A 88 -5.50 -3.76 16.77
N TYR A 89 -4.28 -3.42 16.33
CA TYR A 89 -3.55 -2.19 16.68
C TYR A 89 -3.96 -0.95 15.87
N LEU A 90 -4.82 -1.10 14.85
CA LEU A 90 -5.21 -0.01 13.96
C LEU A 90 -5.84 1.20 14.67
N PRO A 91 -6.72 1.05 15.69
CA PRO A 91 -7.25 2.21 16.42
C PRO A 91 -6.16 3.03 17.11
N SER A 92 -5.19 2.37 17.73
CA SER A 92 -4.03 3.02 18.36
C SER A 92 -3.19 3.73 17.31
N LEU A 93 -2.89 3.07 16.18
CA LEU A 93 -2.15 3.67 15.08
C LEU A 93 -2.86 4.90 14.51
N LYS A 94 -4.18 4.82 14.27
CA LYS A 94 -4.99 5.94 13.78
C LYS A 94 -4.84 7.18 14.65
N SER A 95 -4.93 7.04 15.97
CA SER A 95 -4.79 8.18 16.89
C SER A 95 -3.43 8.88 16.84
N ILE A 96 -2.41 8.22 16.28
CA ILE A 96 -1.05 8.78 16.11
C ILE A 96 -0.91 9.50 14.76
N ILE A 97 -1.50 8.97 13.68
CA ILE A 97 -1.15 9.40 12.30
C ILE A 97 -2.30 10.03 11.51
N GLU A 98 -3.53 10.06 12.02
CA GLU A 98 -4.72 10.49 11.26
C GLU A 98 -4.66 11.92 10.71
N HIS A 99 -3.80 12.78 11.29
CA HIS A 99 -3.58 14.16 10.82
C HIS A 99 -2.40 14.30 9.85
N GLU A 100 -1.57 13.27 9.71
CA GLU A 100 -0.35 13.30 8.89
C GLU A 100 -0.47 12.48 7.60
N ALA A 101 -1.32 11.45 7.60
CA ALA A 101 -1.43 10.51 6.50
C ALA A 101 -2.87 10.00 6.32
N LYS A 102 -3.20 9.62 5.09
CA LYS A 102 -4.47 8.95 4.79
C LYS A 102 -4.35 7.46 5.08
N ILE A 103 -5.31 6.91 5.81
CA ILE A 103 -5.43 5.46 6.04
C ILE A 103 -6.54 4.92 5.14
N ILE A 104 -6.23 3.86 4.41
CA ILE A 104 -7.10 3.21 3.44
C ILE A 104 -7.35 1.78 3.89
N GLU A 105 -8.57 1.53 4.38
CA GLU A 105 -9.07 0.18 4.65
C GLU A 105 -9.55 -0.47 3.35
N VAL A 106 -8.68 -1.27 2.74
CA VAL A 106 -8.95 -1.86 1.42
C VAL A 106 -10.17 -2.79 1.46
N GLY A 107 -10.30 -3.58 2.52
CA GLY A 107 -11.42 -4.48 2.74
C GLY A 107 -12.77 -3.79 2.95
N ALA A 108 -12.81 -2.50 3.33
CA ALA A 108 -14.06 -1.83 3.69
C ALA A 108 -15.12 -1.80 2.55
N THR A 109 -14.68 -1.93 1.30
CA THR A 109 -15.56 -1.94 0.11
C THR A 109 -15.69 -3.32 -0.55
N ILE A 110 -15.03 -4.33 0.01
CA ILE A 110 -14.96 -5.68 -0.55
C ILE A 110 -16.04 -6.54 0.11
N PRO A 111 -16.78 -7.38 -0.65
CA PRO A 111 -17.74 -8.30 -0.05
C PRO A 111 -17.06 -9.22 0.95
N SER A 112 -17.61 -9.26 2.16
CA SER A 112 -17.21 -10.17 3.20
C SER A 112 -18.15 -11.35 3.32
N ILE A 113 -17.68 -12.39 4.00
CA ILE A 113 -18.50 -13.49 4.48
C ILE A 113 -18.52 -13.42 6.02
N GLU A 114 -19.53 -14.03 6.61
CA GLU A 114 -19.57 -14.20 8.07
C GLU A 114 -18.49 -15.20 8.50
N GLY A 115 -17.80 -14.90 9.60
CA GLY A 115 -16.85 -15.83 10.20
C GLY A 115 -17.56 -17.05 10.79
N SER A 116 -16.91 -18.20 10.69
CA SER A 116 -17.40 -19.44 11.31
C SER A 116 -17.34 -19.35 12.83
N CYS A 117 -18.41 -19.78 13.52
CA CYS A 117 -18.41 -19.97 14.97
C CYS A 117 -18.39 -21.48 15.28
N ASP A 118 -17.45 -21.96 16.10
CA ASP A 118 -17.35 -23.36 16.55
C ASP A 118 -18.47 -23.77 17.55
N HIS A 119 -19.52 -22.96 17.70
CA HIS A 119 -20.58 -23.13 18.71
C HIS A 119 -21.98 -23.39 18.13
N CYS A 120 -22.09 -23.78 16.86
CA CYS A 120 -23.39 -24.02 16.22
C CYS A 120 -24.04 -25.38 16.57
N GLU A 121 -23.54 -26.15 17.55
CA GLU A 121 -24.12 -27.43 18.00
C GLU A 121 -24.84 -27.32 19.37
N HIS A 122 -25.63 -26.28 19.60
CA HIS A 122 -26.54 -26.26 20.74
C HIS A 122 -27.98 -26.01 20.29
N GLU A 123 -28.74 -27.11 20.24
CA GLU A 123 -30.20 -27.10 20.37
C GLU A 123 -30.53 -26.59 21.78
N ASP A 124 -30.63 -25.27 22.00
CA ASP A 124 -31.38 -24.71 23.12
C ASP A 124 -31.73 -23.24 22.82
N GLU A 125 -33.03 -22.96 22.96
CA GLU A 125 -33.72 -21.72 22.62
C GLU A 125 -33.43 -20.60 23.64
N GLU A 126 -32.52 -19.67 23.34
CA GLU A 126 -32.51 -18.32 23.91
C GLU A 126 -31.96 -17.36 22.83
N GLU A 127 -32.75 -16.35 22.43
CA GLU A 127 -32.38 -15.32 21.44
C GLU A 127 -31.23 -14.44 21.95
N HIS A 128 -30.01 -14.94 21.88
CA HIS A 128 -28.81 -14.12 22.02
C HIS A 128 -28.40 -13.60 20.65
N GLU A 129 -28.27 -12.27 20.50
CA GLU A 129 -27.66 -11.65 19.33
C GLU A 129 -26.25 -12.22 19.12
N HIS A 130 -26.12 -13.23 18.25
CA HIS A 130 -24.84 -13.74 17.80
C HIS A 130 -24.25 -12.72 16.83
N ASN A 131 -23.43 -11.81 17.33
CA ASN A 131 -22.65 -10.92 16.48
C ASN A 131 -21.53 -11.74 15.82
N HIS A 132 -21.82 -12.29 14.64
CA HIS A 132 -20.83 -12.97 13.83
C HIS A 132 -19.76 -11.97 13.43
N ASN A 133 -18.52 -12.21 13.84
CA ASN A 133 -17.41 -11.38 13.39
C ASN A 133 -17.22 -11.56 11.88
N ILE A 134 -16.91 -10.48 11.18
CA ILE A 134 -16.70 -10.50 9.74
C ILE A 134 -15.39 -11.22 9.44
N ASP A 135 -15.38 -12.14 8.46
CA ASP A 135 -14.15 -12.77 7.99
C ASP A 135 -13.28 -11.75 7.23
N PRO A 136 -12.09 -11.37 7.73
CA PRO A 136 -11.24 -10.37 7.10
C PRO A 136 -10.43 -10.90 5.91
N HIS A 137 -10.46 -12.21 5.63
CA HIS A 137 -9.53 -12.88 4.70
C HIS A 137 -9.94 -12.78 3.22
N TRP A 138 -10.39 -11.60 2.81
CA TRP A 138 -10.92 -11.35 1.47
C TRP A 138 -9.94 -11.71 0.35
N TRP A 139 -8.63 -11.73 0.61
CA TRP A 139 -7.59 -12.04 -0.37
C TRP A 139 -7.60 -13.48 -0.87
N HIS A 140 -8.27 -14.41 -0.17
CA HIS A 140 -8.42 -15.79 -0.64
C HIS A 140 -9.38 -15.92 -1.83
N SER A 141 -10.17 -14.89 -2.13
CA SER A 141 -10.98 -14.81 -3.35
C SER A 141 -10.26 -14.00 -4.42
N ILE A 142 -10.05 -14.61 -5.59
CA ILE A 142 -9.45 -13.92 -6.75
C ILE A 142 -10.27 -12.69 -7.16
N GLU A 143 -11.60 -12.79 -7.06
CA GLU A 143 -12.49 -11.68 -7.41
C GLU A 143 -12.36 -10.52 -6.42
N ASN A 144 -12.29 -10.81 -5.12
CA ASN A 144 -12.06 -9.80 -4.11
C ASN A 144 -10.66 -9.18 -4.23
N PHE A 145 -9.65 -9.98 -4.58
CA PHE A 145 -8.31 -9.46 -4.84
C PHE A 145 -8.28 -8.51 -6.05
N ARG A 146 -9.05 -8.78 -7.12
CA ARG A 146 -9.21 -7.83 -8.24
C ARG A 146 -9.87 -6.53 -7.80
N ARG A 147 -10.84 -6.57 -6.89
CA ARG A 147 -11.47 -5.37 -6.33
C ARG A 147 -10.46 -4.56 -5.51
N ALA A 148 -9.65 -5.24 -4.68
CA ALA A 148 -8.56 -4.62 -3.93
C ALA A 148 -7.56 -3.90 -4.86
N VAL A 149 -7.21 -4.50 -6.01
CA VAL A 149 -6.36 -3.84 -7.02
C VAL A 149 -6.97 -2.50 -7.46
N ASN A 150 -8.28 -2.45 -7.73
CA ASN A 150 -8.94 -1.22 -8.16
C ASN A 150 -8.95 -0.15 -7.07
N VAL A 151 -9.17 -0.54 -5.80
CA VAL A 151 -9.10 0.37 -4.65
C VAL A 151 -7.70 0.97 -4.52
N VAL A 152 -6.67 0.12 -4.52
CA VAL A 152 -5.27 0.57 -4.42
C VAL A 152 -4.90 1.47 -5.59
N ALA A 153 -5.26 1.12 -6.82
CA ALA A 153 -4.97 1.93 -8.00
C ALA A 153 -5.62 3.32 -7.93
N ALA A 154 -6.89 3.40 -7.52
CA ALA A 154 -7.60 4.67 -7.38
C ALA A 154 -6.93 5.58 -6.35
N GLU A 155 -6.52 5.01 -5.22
CA GLU A 155 -5.87 5.76 -4.14
C GLU A 155 -4.47 6.25 -4.50
N LEU A 156 -3.71 5.44 -5.26
CA LEU A 156 -2.39 5.85 -5.76
C LEU A 156 -2.49 6.96 -6.82
N ILE A 157 -3.54 6.99 -7.64
CA ILE A 157 -3.76 8.06 -8.63
C ILE A 157 -4.01 9.41 -7.95
N VAL A 158 -4.74 9.43 -6.84
CA VAL A 158 -5.07 10.67 -6.12
C VAL A 158 -3.86 11.25 -5.38
N ALA A 159 -2.89 10.40 -5.01
CA ALA A 159 -1.71 10.80 -4.24
C ALA A 159 -0.50 11.20 -5.10
N ALA A 160 -0.55 10.97 -6.41
CA ALA A 160 0.48 11.34 -7.38
C ALA A 160 0.21 12.71 -8.01
#